data_AF-A0A1E3Q7A9-F1
#
_entry.id   AF-A0A1E3Q7A9-F1
#
_cell.length_a   1.000
_cell.length_b   1.000
_cell.length_c   1.000
_cell.angle_alpha   90.00
_cell.angle_beta   90.00
_cell.angle_gamma   90.00
#
_symmetry.space_group_name_H-M   'P 1'
#
loop_
_entity.id
_entity.type
_entity.pdbx_description
1 polymer ?
#
loop_
_entity_poly.entity_id
_entity_poly.type
_entity_poly.pdbx_seq_one_letter_code
_entity_poly.pdbx_strand_id
1 'polypeptide(L)'
;SSLRLRLESYVRCLAHILNLIVKDILSALKSGTAAEAFSACDMLSGQDPRYLENQEVLARLRILAVWIDRCPQRRQKWKEVCHFLDLPDKFIEYDTDTRWNSTNRMLADGLLAKVQINKYLEHQIELPLPSFTDNDGND
;
A
#
# COMPACT_ATOMS: atom_id res chain seq x y z
N SER A 1 4.15 20.47 46.09
CA SER A 1 3.81 19.05 45.88
C SER A 1 2.57 18.80 45.01
N SER A 2 2.03 19.78 44.26
CA SER A 2 0.75 19.59 43.51
C SER A 2 0.88 19.54 41.98
N LEU A 3 2.09 19.68 41.41
CA LEU A 3 2.30 19.75 39.96
C LEU A 3 2.78 18.44 39.31
N ARG A 4 3.09 17.40 40.10
CA ARG A 4 3.58 16.10 39.57
C ARG A 4 2.49 15.04 39.36
N LEU A 5 1.27 15.26 39.84
CA LEU A 5 0.19 14.25 39.79
C LEU A 5 -0.72 14.33 38.54
N ARG A 6 -0.50 15.31 37.64
CA ARG A 6 -1.40 15.53 36.48
C ARG A 6 -0.89 14.98 35.14
N LEU A 7 0.27 14.29 35.14
CA LEU A 7 0.90 13.77 33.91
C LEU A 7 0.74 12.26 33.71
N GLU A 8 0.16 11.53 34.66
CA GLU A 8 0.07 10.05 34.62
C GLU A 8 -1.34 9.48 34.41
N SER A 9 -2.28 10.27 33.87
CA SER A 9 -3.63 9.75 33.58
C SER A 9 -4.04 9.90 32.12
N TYR A 10 -3.08 9.87 31.18
CA TYR A 10 -3.41 9.78 29.77
C TYR A 10 -3.68 8.32 29.39
N VAL A 11 -4.95 7.93 29.45
CA VAL A 11 -5.41 6.65 28.91
C VAL A 11 -5.57 6.80 27.39
N ARG A 12 -4.79 6.05 26.63
CA ARG A 12 -4.96 5.98 25.16
C ARG A 12 -6.33 5.38 24.85
N CYS A 13 -7.04 5.95 23.87
CA CYS A 13 -8.31 5.36 23.44
C CYS A 13 -8.08 3.98 22.82
N LEU A 14 -9.07 3.10 22.90
CA LEU A 14 -9.00 1.74 22.34
C LEU A 14 -8.58 1.74 20.87
N ALA A 15 -9.15 2.65 20.07
CA ALA A 15 -8.81 2.79 18.66
C ALA A 15 -7.32 3.11 18.44
N HIS A 16 -6.71 3.92 19.31
CA HIS A 16 -5.29 4.21 19.23
C HIS A 16 -4.43 3.01 19.62
N ILE A 17 -4.82 2.25 20.65
CA ILE A 17 -4.12 1.02 21.05
C ILE A 17 -4.16 -0.02 19.94
N LEU A 18 -5.33 -0.23 19.33
CA LEU A 18 -5.49 -1.13 18.18
C LEU A 18 -4.62 -0.71 17.00
N ASN A 19 -4.58 0.59 16.70
CA ASN A 19 -3.72 1.12 15.62
C ASN A 19 -2.22 0.89 15.91
N LEU A 20 -1.77 1.00 17.17
CA LEU A 20 -0.39 0.68 17.54
C LEU A 20 -0.09 -0.81 17.35
N ILE A 21 -0.97 -1.70 17.82
CA ILE A 21 -0.80 -3.16 17.64
C ILE A 21 -0.74 -3.51 16.15
N VAL A 22 -1.62 -2.95 15.32
CA VAL A 22 -1.62 -3.19 13.88
C VAL A 22 -0.31 -2.70 13.25
N LYS A 23 0.20 -1.52 13.64
CA LYS A 23 1.49 -1.01 13.15
C LYS A 23 2.65 -1.94 13.53
N ASP A 24 2.65 -2.48 14.74
CA ASP A 24 3.68 -3.42 15.18
C ASP A 24 3.63 -4.74 14.36
N ILE A 25 2.43 -5.27 14.11
CA ILE A 25 2.25 -6.46 13.25
C ILE A 25 2.77 -6.18 11.83
N LEU A 26 2.37 -5.05 11.23
CA LEU A 26 2.79 -4.66 9.88
C LEU A 26 4.31 -4.45 9.79
N SER A 27 4.93 -3.94 10.85
CA SER A 27 6.39 -3.80 10.94
C SER A 27 7.07 -5.16 10.99
N ALA A 28 6.55 -6.11 11.78
CA ALA A 28 7.06 -7.48 11.84
C ALA A 28 6.97 -8.20 10.49
N LEU A 29 5.90 -7.92 9.72
CA LEU A 29 5.71 -8.42 8.35
C LEU A 29 6.53 -7.66 7.29
N LYS A 30 7.43 -6.74 7.69
CA LYS A 30 8.24 -5.91 6.79
C LYS A 30 7.45 -5.27 5.66
N SER A 31 6.21 -4.87 5.96
CA SER A 31 5.24 -4.45 4.95
C SER A 31 5.54 -3.07 4.32
N GLY A 32 6.64 -2.43 4.72
CA GLY A 32 6.94 -1.03 4.39
C GLY A 32 5.91 -0.05 4.95
N THR A 33 6.08 1.21 4.62
CA THR A 33 5.26 2.34 5.05
C THR A 33 4.76 3.14 3.84
N ALA A 34 3.76 4.00 4.06
CA ALA A 34 3.31 4.93 3.02
C ALA A 34 4.47 5.84 2.54
N ALA A 35 5.27 6.36 3.48
CA ALA A 35 6.41 7.22 3.17
C ALA A 35 7.48 6.52 2.30
N GLU A 36 7.78 5.26 2.58
CA GLU A 36 8.69 4.45 1.77
C GLU A 36 8.14 4.20 0.37
N ALA A 37 6.83 3.99 0.23
CA ALA A 37 6.19 3.83 -1.07
C ALA A 37 6.26 5.10 -1.93
N PHE A 38 6.05 6.28 -1.33
CA PHE A 38 6.27 7.57 -2.00
C PHE A 38 7.72 7.74 -2.43
N SER A 39 8.66 7.45 -1.53
CA SER A 39 10.10 7.54 -1.79
C SER A 39 10.52 6.60 -2.92
N ALA A 40 10.02 5.37 -2.93
CA ALA A 40 10.26 4.42 -4.01
C ALA A 40 9.74 4.97 -5.35
N CYS A 41 8.54 5.55 -5.37
CA CYS A 41 8.00 6.17 -6.58
C CYS A 41 8.80 7.38 -7.07
N ASP A 42 9.38 8.18 -6.17
CA ASP A 42 10.24 9.31 -6.52
C ASP A 42 11.58 8.87 -7.12
N MET A 43 12.11 7.73 -6.68
CA MET A 43 13.44 7.23 -7.05
C MET A 43 13.43 6.25 -8.24
N LEU A 44 12.28 5.99 -8.86
CA LEU A 44 12.11 5.02 -9.96
C LEU A 44 13.01 5.26 -11.18
N SER A 45 13.51 6.49 -11.36
CA SER A 45 14.47 6.83 -12.43
C SER A 45 15.94 6.56 -12.09
N GLY A 46 16.27 6.16 -10.85
CA GLY A 46 17.66 6.00 -10.40
C GLY A 46 17.94 4.78 -9.50
N GLN A 47 16.94 3.96 -9.16
CA GLN A 47 17.14 2.76 -8.35
C GLN A 47 17.41 1.51 -9.19
N ASP A 48 18.20 0.60 -8.61
CA ASP A 48 18.37 -0.77 -9.10
C ASP A 48 16.99 -1.49 -9.10
N PRO A 49 16.52 -2.01 -10.25
CA PRO A 49 15.25 -2.74 -10.36
C PRO A 49 15.07 -3.83 -9.28
N ARG A 50 16.17 -4.42 -8.81
CA ARG A 50 16.18 -5.44 -7.75
C ARG A 50 15.60 -4.93 -6.43
N TYR A 51 15.61 -3.62 -6.16
CA TYR A 51 14.99 -3.07 -4.95
C TYR A 51 13.48 -3.32 -4.92
N LEU A 52 12.80 -3.17 -6.06
CA LEU A 52 11.35 -3.35 -6.20
C LEU A 52 10.96 -4.84 -6.26
N GLU A 53 11.82 -5.66 -6.87
CA GLU A 53 11.65 -7.12 -6.91
C GLU A 53 11.69 -7.76 -5.52
N ASN A 54 12.52 -7.23 -4.62
CA ASN A 54 12.70 -7.75 -3.26
C ASN A 54 11.69 -7.20 -2.24
N GLN A 55 10.68 -6.43 -2.67
CA GLN A 55 9.65 -5.92 -1.77
C GLN A 55 8.65 -7.01 -1.40
N GLU A 56 8.29 -7.04 -0.12
CA GLU A 56 7.20 -7.86 0.40
C GLU A 56 5.85 -7.44 -0.22
N VAL A 57 4.90 -8.38 -0.28
CA VAL A 57 3.64 -8.24 -1.02
C VAL A 57 2.89 -6.95 -0.67
N LEU A 58 2.78 -6.61 0.62
CA LEU A 58 2.09 -5.39 1.05
C LEU A 58 2.87 -4.11 0.71
N ALA A 59 4.20 -4.14 0.76
CA ALA A 59 5.02 -3.02 0.32
C ALA A 59 4.85 -2.76 -1.18
N ARG A 60 4.82 -3.83 -2.00
CA ARG A 60 4.53 -3.73 -3.45
C ARG A 60 3.16 -3.12 -3.70
N LEU A 61 2.13 -3.54 -2.96
CA LEU A 61 0.77 -3.00 -3.11
C LEU A 61 0.72 -1.50 -2.78
N ARG A 62 1.42 -1.05 -1.73
CA ARG A 62 1.54 0.37 -1.40
C ARG A 62 2.19 1.16 -2.53
N ILE A 63 3.31 0.65 -3.06
CA ILE A 63 4.03 1.28 -4.18
C ILE A 63 3.13 1.38 -5.41
N LEU A 64 2.42 0.31 -5.77
CA LEU A 64 1.51 0.29 -6.90
C LEU A 64 0.37 1.31 -6.75
N ALA A 65 -0.28 1.34 -5.57
CA ALA A 65 -1.38 2.28 -5.31
C ALA A 65 -0.91 3.73 -5.45
N VAL A 66 0.24 4.08 -4.86
CA VAL A 66 0.85 5.41 -4.99
C VAL A 66 1.25 5.71 -6.45
N TRP A 67 1.85 4.75 -7.15
CA TRP A 67 2.30 4.91 -8.53
C TRP A 67 1.16 5.31 -9.47
N ILE A 68 0.02 4.60 -9.36
CA ILE A 68 -1.18 4.87 -10.16
C ILE A 68 -1.79 6.22 -9.76
N ASP A 69 -1.91 6.51 -8.47
CA ASP A 69 -2.60 7.69 -7.94
C ASP A 69 -1.91 9.01 -8.38
N ARG A 70 -0.58 9.01 -8.48
CA ARG A 70 0.25 10.19 -8.73
C ARG A 70 0.19 10.77 -10.16
N CYS A 71 -0.32 10.03 -11.14
CA CYS A 71 -0.26 10.45 -12.54
C CYS A 71 -1.59 10.20 -13.27
N PRO A 72 -2.25 11.24 -13.83
CA PRO A 72 -3.51 11.09 -14.56
C PRO A 72 -3.43 10.07 -15.70
N GLN A 73 -2.31 10.03 -16.42
CA GLN A 73 -2.09 9.07 -17.51
C GLN A 73 -2.04 7.63 -16.99
N ARG A 74 -1.47 7.40 -15.80
CA ARG A 74 -1.43 6.07 -15.17
C ARG A 74 -2.80 5.64 -14.66
N ARG A 75 -3.58 6.57 -14.11
CA ARG A 75 -4.99 6.35 -13.77
C ARG A 75 -5.82 5.99 -15.00
N GLN A 76 -5.58 6.67 -16.12
CA GLN A 76 -6.28 6.39 -17.37
C GLN A 76 -5.93 4.99 -17.90
N LYS A 77 -4.64 4.61 -17.90
CA LYS A 77 -4.21 3.24 -18.23
C LYS A 77 -4.85 2.18 -17.32
N TRP A 78 -4.99 2.46 -16.03
CA TRP A 78 -5.70 1.56 -15.11
C TRP A 78 -7.14 1.33 -15.54
N LYS A 79 -7.87 2.42 -15.86
CA LYS A 79 -9.25 2.33 -16.34
C LYS A 79 -9.37 1.55 -17.65
N GLU A 80 -8.42 1.73 -18.56
CA GLU A 80 -8.36 0.98 -19.82
C GLU A 80 -8.20 -0.53 -19.56
N VAL A 81 -7.35 -0.92 -18.61
CA VAL A 81 -7.20 -2.32 -18.17
C VAL A 81 -8.49 -2.85 -17.56
N CYS A 82 -9.13 -2.10 -16.66
CA CYS A 82 -10.40 -2.49 -16.06
C CYS A 82 -11.49 -2.69 -17.12
N HIS A 83 -11.62 -1.76 -18.06
CA HIS A 83 -12.60 -1.84 -19.15
C HIS A 83 -12.30 -3.01 -20.10
N PHE A 84 -11.03 -3.25 -20.43
CA PHE A 84 -10.64 -4.40 -21.25
C PHE A 84 -11.01 -5.74 -20.61
N LEU A 85 -10.95 -5.82 -19.27
CA LEU A 85 -11.32 -7.01 -18.51
C LEU A 85 -12.81 -7.10 -18.16
N ASP A 86 -13.62 -6.10 -18.52
CA ASP A 86 -15.02 -5.96 -18.11
C ASP A 86 -15.20 -5.99 -16.57
N LEU A 87 -14.29 -5.31 -15.86
CA LEU A 87 -14.27 -5.23 -14.39
C LEU A 87 -14.43 -3.78 -13.90
N PRO A 88 -14.87 -3.56 -12.65
CA PRO A 88 -14.99 -2.22 -12.08
C PRO A 88 -13.68 -1.43 -12.17
N ASP A 89 -13.78 -0.15 -12.55
CA ASP A 89 -12.65 0.77 -12.67
C ASP A 89 -12.27 1.46 -11.35
N LYS A 90 -12.74 0.90 -10.22
CA LYS A 90 -12.43 1.37 -8.88
C LYS A 90 -10.91 1.37 -8.67
N PHE A 91 -10.38 2.51 -8.23
CA PHE A 91 -8.98 2.61 -7.82
C PHE A 91 -8.76 1.96 -6.47
N ILE A 92 -7.59 1.38 -6.29
CA ILE A 92 -7.09 0.92 -5.00
C ILE A 92 -6.80 2.17 -4.15
N GLU A 93 -7.47 2.31 -3.00
CA GLU A 93 -7.20 3.42 -2.09
C GLU A 93 -5.77 3.30 -1.54
N TYR A 94 -4.98 4.38 -1.60
CA TYR A 94 -3.62 4.35 -1.06
C TYR A 94 -3.61 4.45 0.47
N ASP A 95 -2.60 3.83 1.07
CA ASP A 95 -2.38 3.83 2.51
C ASP A 95 -1.96 5.22 3.02
N THR A 96 -2.48 5.62 4.18
CA THR A 96 -2.14 6.90 4.83
C THR A 96 -2.00 6.77 6.34
N ASP A 97 -0.93 7.33 6.90
CA ASP A 97 -0.61 7.21 8.33
C ASP A 97 -1.61 7.89 9.26
N THR A 98 -2.36 8.86 8.74
CA THR A 98 -3.31 9.69 9.50
C THR A 98 -4.71 9.11 9.56
N ARG A 99 -5.01 8.05 8.80
CA ARG A 99 -6.34 7.46 8.66
C ARG A 99 -6.32 6.01 9.12
N TRP A 100 -6.87 5.74 10.31
CA TRP A 100 -6.66 4.49 11.06
C TRP A 100 -7.01 3.18 10.34
N ASN A 101 -7.77 3.21 9.24
CA ASN A 101 -8.23 2.05 8.48
C ASN A 101 -7.85 2.10 6.99
N SER A 102 -6.96 3.01 6.58
CA SER A 102 -6.49 3.13 5.20
C SER A 102 -5.80 1.86 4.71
N THR A 103 -4.88 1.28 5.49
CA THR A 103 -4.19 0.03 5.15
C THR A 103 -5.17 -1.11 4.91
N ASN A 104 -6.20 -1.24 5.77
CA ASN A 104 -7.22 -2.28 5.64
C ASN A 104 -8.07 -2.10 4.37
N ARG A 105 -8.43 -0.86 4.02
CA ARG A 105 -9.17 -0.59 2.77
C ARG A 105 -8.32 -0.86 1.54
N MET A 106 -7.06 -0.44 1.54
CA MET A 106 -6.11 -0.73 0.46
C MET A 106 -5.96 -2.24 0.24
N LEU A 107 -5.82 -3.02 1.32
CA LEU A 107 -5.75 -4.48 1.25
C LEU A 107 -7.02 -5.09 0.66
N ALA A 108 -8.20 -4.69 1.14
CA ALA A 108 -9.47 -5.17 0.62
C ALA A 108 -9.63 -4.86 -0.87
N ASP A 109 -9.27 -3.65 -1.30
CA ASP A 109 -9.31 -3.25 -2.70
C ASP A 109 -8.30 -4.03 -3.55
N GLY A 110 -7.07 -4.21 -3.05
CA GLY A 110 -6.03 -4.96 -3.74
C GLY A 110 -6.39 -6.44 -3.95
N LEU A 111 -7.00 -7.08 -2.94
CA LEU A 111 -7.48 -8.45 -3.04
C LEU A 111 -8.58 -8.59 -4.12
N LEU A 112 -9.54 -7.67 -4.15
CA LEU A 112 -10.60 -7.66 -5.15
C LEU A 112 -10.08 -7.35 -6.56
N ALA A 113 -9.03 -6.53 -6.66
CA ALA A 113 -8.48 -6.06 -7.93
C ALA A 113 -7.29 -6.88 -8.46
N LYS A 114 -7.00 -8.06 -7.88
CA LYS A 114 -5.81 -8.85 -8.19
C LYS A 114 -5.61 -9.11 -9.69
N VAL A 115 -6.70 -9.44 -10.40
CA VAL A 115 -6.66 -9.70 -11.86
C VAL A 115 -6.29 -8.42 -12.62
N GLN A 116 -6.90 -7.29 -12.27
CA GLN A 116 -6.60 -5.99 -12.86
C GLN A 116 -5.15 -5.58 -12.58
N ILE A 117 -4.65 -5.79 -11.35
CA ILE A 117 -3.27 -5.49 -10.95
C ILE A 117 -2.28 -6.24 -11.84
N ASN A 118 -2.41 -7.57 -11.94
CA ASN A 118 -1.48 -8.37 -12.73
C ASN A 118 -1.53 -7.96 -14.20
N LYS A 119 -2.71 -7.72 -14.76
CA LYS A 119 -2.85 -7.25 -16.14
C LYS A 119 -2.22 -5.87 -16.37
N TYR A 120 -2.35 -4.98 -15.39
CA TYR A 120 -1.75 -3.65 -15.45
C TYR A 120 -0.22 -3.74 -15.47
N LEU A 121 0.37 -4.58 -14.61
CA LEU A 121 1.83 -4.77 -14.48
C LEU A 121 2.47 -5.36 -15.74
N GLU A 122 1.79 -6.26 -16.47
CA GLU A 122 2.26 -6.79 -17.76
C GLU A 122 2.66 -5.69 -18.76
N HIS A 123 2.05 -4.50 -18.65
CA HIS A 123 2.23 -3.38 -19.58
C HIS A 123 3.06 -2.22 -18.98
N GLN A 124 3.55 -2.35 -17.73
CA GLN A 124 4.31 -1.28 -17.05
C GLN A 124 5.81 -1.58 -17.00
N ILE A 125 6.53 -1.28 -18.09
CA ILE A 125 8.00 -1.39 -18.13
C ILE A 125 8.66 -0.47 -17.10
N GLU A 126 8.04 0.68 -16.81
CA GLU A 126 8.53 1.68 -15.85
C GLU A 126 8.36 1.27 -14.39
N LEU A 127 7.64 0.18 -14.09
CA LEU A 127 7.39 -0.30 -12.74
C LEU A 127 7.63 -1.81 -12.67
N PRO A 128 8.89 -2.26 -12.44
CA PRO A 128 9.25 -3.68 -12.41
C PRO A 128 8.86 -4.33 -11.08
N LEU A 129 7.57 -4.30 -10.74
CA LEU A 129 7.03 -5.06 -9.61
C LEU A 129 6.70 -6.49 -10.04
N PRO A 130 7.06 -7.51 -9.23
CA PRO A 130 6.59 -8.86 -9.41
C PRO A 130 5.05 -8.94 -9.44
N SER A 131 4.52 -9.84 -10.25
CA SER A 131 3.09 -10.18 -10.27
C SER A 131 2.64 -10.75 -8.92
N PHE A 132 1.39 -10.51 -8.54
CA PHE A 132 0.80 -11.01 -7.31
C PHE A 132 0.25 -12.43 -7.52
N THR A 133 0.84 -13.43 -6.87
CA THR A 133 0.48 -14.85 -7.03
C THR A 133 -0.48 -15.34 -5.95
N ASP A 134 -1.08 -16.53 -6.07
CA ASP A 134 -1.95 -17.11 -5.03
C ASP A 134 -1.17 -17.54 -3.78
N ASN A 135 0.14 -17.80 -3.91
CA ASN A 135 1.01 -18.10 -2.77
C ASN A 135 1.24 -16.87 -1.89
N ASP A 136 1.10 -15.65 -2.44
CA ASP A 136 1.31 -14.39 -1.74
C ASP A 136 0.22 -14.08 -0.69
N GLY A 137 -0.85 -14.89 -0.60
CA GLY A 137 -1.97 -14.69 0.32
C GLY A 137 -2.26 -15.88 1.24
N ASN A 138 -1.37 -16.88 1.29
CA ASN A 138 -1.62 -18.17 1.95
C ASN A 138 -0.64 -18.48 3.11
N ASP A 139 0.09 -17.48 3.59
CA ASP A 139 0.96 -17.55 4.77
C ASP A 139 0.25 -17.12 6.07
#